data_AF-A0A960JHL5-F1
#
_entry.id   AF-A0A960JHL5-F1
#
_cell.length_a   1.000
_cell.length_b   1.000
_cell.length_c   1.000
_cell.angle_alpha   90.00
_cell.angle_beta   90.00
_cell.angle_gamma   90.00
#
_symmetry.space_group_name_H-M   'P 1'
#
loop_
_entity.id
_entity.type
_entity.pdbx_description
1 polymer ?
#
loop_
_entity_poly.entity_id
_entity_poly.type
_entity_poly.pdbx_seq_one_letter_code
_entity_poly.pdbx_strand_id
1 'polypeptide(L)'
;MASCVSLQRRVFDLPDIEISPVRHLIVTRHAGGFTLGAYDGEKLVGFVLSLAAYMQNEKMIYSHMAAIDPEYQNYGIGARLKWAQRERALIDGVRFIKWTFQPLRARNAFFNLEKLGAVVREY
;
A
#
# COMPACT_ATOMS: atom_id res chain seq x y z
N MET A 1 -12.43 2.83 -8.27
CA MET A 1 -11.85 3.53 -7.09
C MET A 1 -12.80 3.60 -5.90
N ALA A 2 -14.13 3.71 -6.08
CA ALA A 2 -15.09 3.59 -4.97
C ALA A 2 -14.91 2.28 -4.16
N SER A 3 -14.63 1.17 -4.85
CA SER A 3 -14.32 -0.12 -4.21
C SER A 3 -13.14 -0.07 -3.24
N CYS A 4 -12.15 0.80 -3.46
CA CYS A 4 -11.04 0.98 -2.52
C CYS A 4 -11.53 1.63 -1.21
N VAL A 5 -12.48 2.57 -1.28
CA VAL A 5 -13.09 3.21 -0.09
C VAL A 5 -13.91 2.19 0.69
N SER A 6 -14.72 1.38 -0.01
CA SER A 6 -15.47 0.30 0.63
C SER A 6 -14.56 -0.75 1.26
N LEU A 7 -13.44 -1.08 0.63
CA LEU A 7 -12.48 -2.06 1.16
C LEU A 7 -11.72 -1.51 2.38
N GLN A 8 -11.35 -0.23 2.40
CA GLN A 8 -10.75 0.42 3.58
C GLN A 8 -11.63 0.24 4.83
N ARG A 9 -12.94 0.51 4.71
CA ARG A 9 -13.91 0.34 5.81
C ARG A 9 -13.86 -1.08 6.39
N ARG A 10 -13.93 -2.08 5.51
CA ARG A 10 -13.94 -3.49 5.92
C ARG A 10 -12.63 -3.93 6.56
N VAL A 11 -11.49 -3.44 6.07
CA VAL A 11 -10.17 -3.93 6.46
C VAL A 11 -9.64 -3.23 7.71
N PHE A 12 -9.82 -1.91 7.80
CA PHE A 12 -9.21 -1.11 8.85
C PHE A 12 -10.17 -0.76 9.99
N ASP A 13 -11.48 -0.97 9.82
CA ASP A 13 -12.52 -0.63 10.82
C ASP A 13 -12.38 0.81 11.34
N LEU A 14 -12.10 1.73 10.41
CA LEU A 14 -11.81 3.13 10.72
C LEU A 14 -13.10 3.96 10.77
N PRO A 15 -13.17 4.98 11.64
CA PRO A 15 -14.23 5.98 11.57
C PRO A 15 -14.17 6.76 10.25
N ASP A 16 -15.31 7.29 9.79
CA ASP A 16 -15.40 7.93 8.47
C ASP A 16 -14.39 9.07 8.25
N ILE A 17 -14.01 9.77 9.33
CA ILE A 17 -13.01 10.86 9.28
C ILE A 17 -11.59 10.38 8.91
N GLU A 18 -11.27 9.11 9.17
CA GLU A 18 -9.96 8.51 8.89
C GLU A 18 -9.94 7.80 7.52
N ILE A 19 -11.08 7.72 6.82
CA ILE A 19 -11.15 7.05 5.52
C ILE A 19 -10.63 7.98 4.44
N SER A 20 -9.69 7.48 3.63
CA SER A 20 -9.25 8.22 2.45
C SER A 20 -10.37 8.24 1.39
N PRO A 21 -10.91 9.42 1.04
CA PRO A 21 -11.99 9.53 0.07
C PRO A 21 -11.51 9.22 -1.34
N VAL A 22 -12.44 8.95 -2.27
CA VAL A 22 -12.10 8.69 -3.69
C VAL A 22 -11.20 9.77 -4.28
N ARG A 23 -11.45 11.04 -3.92
CA ARG A 23 -10.63 12.18 -4.39
C ARG A 23 -9.16 12.04 -3.97
N HIS A 24 -8.85 11.49 -2.80
CA HIS A 24 -7.46 11.25 -2.38
C HIS A 24 -6.73 10.36 -3.40
N LEU A 25 -7.33 9.24 -3.80
CA LEU A 25 -6.73 8.32 -4.78
C LEU A 25 -6.53 8.99 -6.16
N ILE A 26 -7.49 9.82 -6.57
CA ILE A 26 -7.42 10.56 -7.84
C ILE A 26 -6.29 11.60 -7.80
N VAL A 27 -6.23 12.44 -6.78
CA VAL A 27 -5.19 13.48 -6.69
C VAL A 27 -3.81 12.86 -6.51
N THR A 28 -3.67 11.76 -5.77
CA THR A 28 -2.42 11.01 -5.68
C THR A 28 -1.91 10.60 -7.05
N ARG A 29 -2.80 10.10 -7.93
CA ARG A 29 -2.43 9.74 -9.31
C ARG A 29 -1.90 10.94 -10.10
N HIS A 30 -2.56 12.09 -9.99
CA HIS A 30 -2.13 13.30 -10.68
C HIS A 30 -0.83 13.89 -10.10
N ALA A 31 -0.57 13.68 -8.81
CA ALA A 31 0.65 14.11 -8.14
C ALA A 31 1.86 13.18 -8.38
N GLY A 32 1.73 12.17 -9.26
CA GLY A 32 2.81 11.22 -9.58
C GLY A 32 2.89 10.01 -8.64
N GLY A 33 1.93 9.86 -7.73
CA GLY A 33 1.69 8.61 -7.02
C GLY A 33 0.82 7.66 -7.84
N PHE A 34 0.47 6.51 -7.26
CA PHE A 34 -0.35 5.51 -7.94
C PHE A 34 -1.10 4.60 -6.96
N THR A 35 -2.17 3.98 -7.44
CA THR A 35 -2.90 2.92 -6.73
C THR A 35 -2.86 1.66 -7.58
N LEU A 36 -2.51 0.52 -6.98
CA LEU A 36 -2.61 -0.79 -7.63
C LEU A 36 -3.67 -1.62 -6.92
N GLY A 37 -4.48 -2.36 -7.69
CA GLY A 37 -5.53 -3.25 -7.17
C GLY A 37 -5.26 -4.70 -7.55
N ALA A 38 -5.60 -5.61 -6.65
CA ALA A 38 -5.71 -7.04 -6.91
C ALA A 38 -7.19 -7.39 -7.04
N TYR A 39 -7.51 -8.20 -8.05
CA TYR A 39 -8.87 -8.53 -8.41
C TYR A 39 -9.07 -10.05 -8.48
N ASP A 40 -10.24 -10.50 -8.03
CA ASP A 40 -10.78 -11.83 -8.30
C ASP A 40 -12.02 -11.65 -9.19
N GLY A 41 -11.87 -11.95 -10.49
CA GLY A 41 -12.79 -11.49 -11.52
C GLY A 41 -12.94 -9.96 -11.50
N GLU A 42 -14.15 -9.48 -11.23
CA GLU A 42 -14.45 -8.05 -11.10
C GLU A 42 -14.35 -7.52 -9.66
N LYS A 43 -14.22 -8.41 -8.65
CA LYS A 43 -14.16 -8.03 -7.23
C LYS A 43 -12.76 -7.52 -6.90
N LEU A 44 -12.65 -6.29 -6.41
CA LEU A 44 -11.42 -5.79 -5.80
C LEU A 44 -11.21 -6.47 -4.43
N VAL A 45 -10.15 -7.27 -4.32
CA VAL A 45 -9.82 -8.06 -3.11
C VAL A 45 -8.59 -7.54 -2.36
N GLY A 46 -7.86 -6.58 -2.95
CA GLY A 46 -6.78 -5.90 -2.27
C GLY A 46 -6.32 -4.67 -3.04
N PHE A 47 -5.71 -3.71 -2.36
CA PHE A 47 -5.05 -2.59 -3.03
C PHE A 47 -3.87 -2.04 -2.23
N VAL A 48 -3.01 -1.29 -2.92
CA VAL A 48 -1.97 -0.45 -2.32
C VAL A 48 -2.08 0.98 -2.84
N LEU A 49 -1.96 1.97 -1.95
CA LEU A 49 -1.90 3.39 -2.29
C LEU A 49 -0.48 3.92 -2.05
N SER A 50 0.07 4.53 -3.09
CA SER A 50 1.46 4.97 -3.18
C SER A 50 1.49 6.47 -3.43
N LEU A 51 1.96 7.25 -2.46
CA LEU A 51 2.09 8.70 -2.58
C LEU A 51 3.45 9.05 -3.17
N ALA A 52 3.48 10.02 -4.07
CA ALA A 52 4.75 10.65 -4.46
C ALA A 52 5.30 11.43 -3.26
N ALA A 53 6.59 11.25 -2.99
CA ALA A 53 7.28 11.94 -1.92
C ALA A 53 8.74 12.18 -2.29
N TYR A 54 9.47 12.87 -1.41
CA TYR A 54 10.90 13.08 -1.52
C TYR A 54 11.58 12.70 -0.22
N MET A 55 12.74 12.07 -0.32
CA MET A 55 13.68 11.92 0.79
C MET A 55 14.91 12.73 0.45
N GLN A 56 15.16 13.81 1.20
CA GLN A 56 16.14 14.83 0.83
C GLN A 56 15.83 15.35 -0.58
N ASN A 57 16.72 15.14 -1.55
CA ASN A 57 16.55 15.58 -2.94
C ASN A 57 16.25 14.42 -3.91
N GLU A 58 16.01 13.21 -3.40
CA GLU A 58 15.70 12.05 -4.23
C GLU A 58 14.20 11.73 -4.18
N LYS A 59 13.63 11.45 -5.36
CA LYS A 59 12.24 11.02 -5.50
C LYS A 59 12.08 9.68 -4.79
N MET A 60 11.02 9.56 -3.99
CA MET A 60 10.63 8.33 -3.33
C MET A 60 9.12 8.09 -3.43
N ILE A 61 8.69 6.89 -3.09
CA ILE A 61 7.28 6.57 -2.87
C ILE A 61 7.04 6.38 -1.38
N TYR A 62 6.00 7.01 -0.84
CA TYR A 62 5.46 6.64 0.46
C TYR A 62 4.30 5.67 0.27
N SER A 63 4.47 4.41 0.70
CA SER A 63 3.43 3.40 0.62
C SER A 63 2.43 3.59 1.76
N HIS A 64 1.49 4.52 1.57
CA HIS A 64 0.55 4.99 2.59
C HIS A 64 -0.42 3.91 3.10
N MET A 65 -1.01 3.09 2.21
CA MET A 65 -1.97 2.06 2.60
C MET A 65 -1.78 0.77 1.82
N ALA A 66 -2.04 -0.35 2.50
CA ALA A 66 -2.17 -1.68 1.90
C ALA A 66 -3.36 -2.38 2.58
N ALA A 67 -4.44 -2.60 1.84
CA ALA A 67 -5.64 -3.25 2.35
C ALA A 67 -5.89 -4.54 1.57
N ILE A 68 -6.09 -5.64 2.29
CA ILE A 68 -6.43 -6.95 1.72
C ILE A 68 -7.71 -7.41 2.38
N ASP A 69 -8.70 -7.78 1.57
CA ASP A 69 -9.97 -8.33 2.05
C ASP A 69 -9.69 -9.49 3.02
N PRO A 70 -10.30 -9.51 4.22
CA PRO A 70 -10.07 -10.56 5.23
C PRO A 70 -10.24 -11.98 4.68
N GLU A 71 -11.19 -12.21 3.77
CA GLU A 71 -11.44 -13.51 3.15
C GLU A 71 -10.31 -13.95 2.21
N TYR A 72 -9.47 -13.01 1.77
CA TYR A 72 -8.38 -13.20 0.82
C TYR A 72 -6.99 -13.06 1.47
N GLN A 73 -6.93 -13.00 2.80
CA GLN A 73 -5.65 -13.05 3.51
C GLN A 73 -5.02 -14.44 3.39
N ASN A 74 -3.70 -14.53 3.57
CA ASN A 74 -2.90 -15.75 3.45
C ASN A 74 -2.73 -16.34 2.03
N TYR A 75 -3.39 -15.81 0.99
CA TYR A 75 -3.16 -16.22 -0.41
C TYR A 75 -1.98 -15.48 -1.10
N GLY A 76 -1.06 -14.91 -0.32
CA GLY A 76 0.10 -14.17 -0.82
C GLY A 76 -0.20 -12.86 -1.57
N ILE A 77 -1.45 -12.40 -1.60
CA ILE A 77 -1.88 -11.20 -2.35
C ILE A 77 -1.16 -9.94 -1.87
N GLY A 78 -1.01 -9.76 -0.55
CA GLY A 78 -0.31 -8.60 0.01
C GLY A 78 1.15 -8.52 -0.45
N ALA A 79 1.86 -9.64 -0.53
CA ALA A 79 3.24 -9.67 -1.02
C ALA A 79 3.29 -9.33 -2.52
N ARG A 80 2.41 -9.94 -3.33
CA ARG A 80 2.31 -9.65 -4.77
C ARG A 80 2.01 -8.18 -5.05
N LEU A 81 1.10 -7.56 -4.30
CA LEU A 81 0.80 -6.14 -4.44
C LEU A 81 2.00 -5.24 -4.08
N LYS A 82 2.73 -5.58 -3.00
CA LYS A 82 3.94 -4.85 -2.60
C LYS A 82 5.07 -4.99 -3.62
N TRP A 83 5.24 -6.17 -4.22
CA TRP A 83 6.21 -6.35 -5.29
C TRP A 83 5.80 -5.64 -6.59
N ALA A 84 4.52 -5.66 -6.96
CA ALA A 84 4.01 -4.85 -8.07
C ALA A 84 4.18 -3.34 -7.82
N GLN A 85 4.03 -2.89 -6.58
CA GLN A 85 4.33 -1.51 -6.18
C GLN A 85 5.81 -1.18 -6.38
N ARG A 86 6.72 -2.10 -6.02
CA ARG A 86 8.15 -1.98 -6.28
C ARG A 86 8.48 -1.94 -7.77
N GLU A 87 7.93 -2.86 -8.56
CA GLU A 87 8.13 -2.90 -10.01
C GLU A 87 7.69 -1.60 -10.67
N ARG A 88 6.52 -1.08 -10.27
CA ARG A 88 6.03 0.20 -10.78
C ARG A 88 6.96 1.36 -10.39
N ALA A 89 7.41 1.41 -9.14
CA ALA A 89 8.34 2.45 -8.68
C ALA A 89 9.64 2.42 -9.49
N LEU A 90 10.19 1.24 -9.77
CA LEU A 90 11.41 1.08 -10.57
C LEU A 90 11.23 1.55 -12.02
N ILE A 91 10.08 1.25 -12.65
CA ILE A 91 9.74 1.76 -14.00
C ILE A 91 9.73 3.30 -14.01
N ASP A 92 9.23 3.92 -12.93
CA ASP A 92 9.17 5.37 -12.78
C ASP A 92 10.50 5.99 -12.28
N GLY A 93 11.60 5.21 -12.29
CA GLY A 93 12.95 5.64 -11.88
C GLY A 93 13.12 5.83 -10.38
N VAL A 94 12.19 5.35 -9.55
CA VAL A 94 12.18 5.54 -8.10
C VAL A 94 12.85 4.36 -7.40
N ARG A 95 13.86 4.66 -6.59
CA ARG A 95 14.68 3.65 -5.90
C ARG A 95 14.22 3.33 -4.48
N PHE A 96 13.41 4.21 -3.88
CA PHE A 96 13.02 4.11 -2.48
C PHE A 96 11.51 4.05 -2.30
N ILE A 97 11.07 3.11 -1.47
CA ILE A 97 9.71 3.04 -0.96
C ILE A 97 9.79 3.03 0.57
N LYS A 98 9.13 3.98 1.24
CA LYS A 98 9.04 4.08 2.71
C LYS A 98 7.61 3.81 3.17
N TRP A 99 7.46 3.15 4.31
CA TRP A 99 6.18 2.95 5.00
C TRP A 99 6.42 2.61 6.47
N THR A 100 5.36 2.69 7.27
CA THR A 100 5.34 2.23 8.66
C THR A 100 4.65 0.87 8.77
N PHE A 101 4.97 0.13 9.82
CA PHE A 101 4.34 -1.15 10.15
C PHE A 101 4.28 -1.33 11.67
N GLN A 102 3.58 -2.36 12.16
CA GLN A 102 3.45 -2.63 13.59
C GLN A 102 4.46 -3.68 14.04
N PRO A 103 5.60 -3.29 14.66
CA PRO A 103 6.67 -4.24 15.01
C PRO A 103 6.27 -5.21 16.11
N LEU A 104 5.36 -4.83 17.02
CA LEU A 104 4.90 -5.68 18.13
C LEU A 104 3.95 -6.81 17.67
N ARG A 105 3.50 -6.81 16.41
CA ARG A 105 2.70 -7.90 15.84
C ARG A 105 3.62 -8.81 15.02
N ALA A 106 4.02 -9.95 15.59
CA ALA A 106 5.02 -10.87 15.00
C ALA A 106 4.78 -11.19 13.51
N ARG A 107 3.53 -11.51 13.12
CA ARG A 107 3.19 -11.78 11.71
C ARG A 107 3.38 -10.55 10.81
N ASN A 108 3.12 -9.35 11.33
CA ASN A 108 3.34 -8.11 10.59
C ASN A 108 4.83 -7.77 10.48
N ALA A 109 5.61 -8.00 11.55
CA ALA A 109 7.06 -7.86 11.52
C ALA A 109 7.70 -8.83 10.52
N PHE A 110 7.38 -10.12 10.60
CA PHE A 110 7.85 -11.13 9.65
C PHE A 110 7.49 -10.78 8.20
N PHE A 111 6.26 -10.32 7.96
CA PHE A 111 5.85 -9.89 6.62
C PHE A 111 6.71 -8.75 6.08
N ASN A 112 6.98 -7.71 6.88
CA ASN A 112 7.73 -6.55 6.40
C ASN A 112 9.24 -6.82 6.31
N LEU A 113 9.82 -7.52 7.29
CA LEU A 113 11.27 -7.70 7.38
C LEU A 113 11.72 -8.92 6.57
N GLU A 114 11.18 -10.10 6.85
CA GLU A 114 11.62 -11.35 6.23
C GLU A 114 11.01 -11.56 4.84
N LYS A 115 9.69 -11.35 4.71
CA LYS A 115 9.01 -11.65 3.43
C LYS A 115 9.23 -10.58 2.37
N LEU A 116 9.22 -9.31 2.76
CA LEU A 116 9.43 -8.19 1.83
C LEU A 116 10.89 -7.70 1.78
N GLY A 117 11.73 -8.02 2.77
CA GLY A 117 13.11 -7.57 2.82
C GLY A 117 13.28 -6.10 3.23
N ALA A 118 12.34 -5.53 3.98
CA ALA A 118 12.44 -4.14 4.41
C ALA A 118 13.54 -3.96 5.47
N VAL A 119 14.21 -2.81 5.44
CA VAL A 119 15.22 -2.43 6.42
C VAL A 119 14.66 -1.29 7.28
N VAL A 120 14.78 -1.42 8.61
CA VAL A 120 14.39 -0.37 9.55
C VAL A 120 15.51 0.66 9.68
N ARG A 121 15.17 1.94 9.53
CA ARG A 121 16.11 3.08 9.68
C ARG A 121 15.70 4.06 10.78
N GLU A 122 14.41 4.09 11.12
CA GLU A 122 13.78 4.99 12.09
C GLU A 122 12.69 4.20 12.84
N TYR A 123 12.46 4.52 14.13
CA TYR A 123 11.44 3.91 14.98
C TYR A 123 10.82 4.91 15.95
#